data_AF-A0A5C7PNQ2-F1
#
_entry.id   AF-A0A5C7PNQ2-F1
#
_cell.length_a   1.000
_cell.length_b   1.000
_cell.length_c   1.000
_cell.angle_alpha   90.00
_cell.angle_beta   90.00
_cell.angle_gamma   90.00
#
_symmetry.space_group_name_H-M   'P 1'
#
loop_
_entity.id
_entity.type
_entity.pdbx_description
1 polymer ?
#
loop_
_entity_poly.entity_id
_entity_poly.type
_entity_poly.pdbx_seq_one_letter_code
_entity_poly.pdbx_strand_id
1 'polypeptide(L)'
;MIESLDISAGSDFDRCKEAAEVLHNHYPGHAWAVHPQGGCLVIRNLVISELYGMVLHMDNLTDGGARKKRIIRAGGEYLERAGWKRGRYEGQDRPECEGVKRGSR
;
A
#
# COMPACT_ATOMS: atom_id res chain seq x y z
N MET A 1 30.29 16.29 -2.78
CA MET A 1 28.91 16.60 -3.22
C MET A 1 28.00 15.95 -2.21
N ILE A 2 27.51 16.72 -1.24
CA ILE A 2 26.54 16.24 -0.27
C ILE A 2 25.19 16.38 -0.96
N GLU A 3 24.58 15.27 -1.35
CA GLU A 3 23.20 15.28 -1.83
C GLU A 3 22.34 15.93 -0.74
N SER A 4 21.63 16.97 -1.12
CA SER A 4 20.67 17.66 -0.27
C SER A 4 19.74 16.62 0.36
N LEU A 5 19.74 16.50 1.69
CA LEU A 5 18.64 15.85 2.40
C LEU A 5 17.37 16.62 2.03
N ASP A 6 16.57 15.99 1.17
CA ASP A 6 15.33 16.53 0.66
C ASP A 6 14.37 16.82 1.82
N ILE A 7 14.02 18.09 2.00
CA ILE A 7 13.07 18.55 3.03
C ILE A 7 11.67 17.93 2.79
N SER A 8 11.40 17.35 1.59
CA SER A 8 10.18 16.58 1.32
C SER A 8 10.11 15.23 2.04
N ALA A 9 11.23 14.62 2.44
CA ALA A 9 11.24 13.29 3.05
C ALA A 9 10.38 13.21 4.33
N GLY A 10 10.41 14.25 5.17
CA GLY A 10 9.55 14.32 6.37
C GLY A 10 8.06 14.32 6.04
N SER A 11 7.66 15.04 5.00
CA SER A 11 6.26 15.10 4.54
C SER A 11 5.80 13.79 3.87
N ASP A 12 6.72 13.08 3.24
CA ASP A 12 6.44 11.82 2.56
C ASP A 12 6.23 10.68 3.57
N PHE A 13 7.00 10.66 4.66
CA PHE A 13 6.79 9.71 5.76
C PHE A 13 5.46 9.94 6.49
N ASP A 14 5.03 11.18 6.67
CA ASP A 14 3.71 11.48 7.25
C ASP A 14 2.57 10.98 6.35
N ARG A 15 2.70 11.15 5.03
CA ARG A 15 1.78 10.58 4.03
C ARG A 15 1.81 9.05 4.02
N CYS A 16 3.02 8.49 4.16
CA CYS A 16 3.37 7.14 4.64
C CYS A 16 2.37 6.59 5.65
N LYS A 17 2.47 7.21 6.82
CA LYS A 17 1.77 6.85 8.02
C LYS A 17 0.27 7.02 7.87
N GLU A 18 -0.20 8.16 7.34
CA GLU A 18 -1.62 8.41 7.09
C GLU A 18 -2.23 7.30 6.23
N ALA A 19 -1.56 6.92 5.13
CA ALA A 19 -2.05 5.87 4.25
C ALA A 19 -2.08 4.49 4.94
N ALA A 20 -1.05 4.15 5.69
CA ALA A 20 -1.01 2.91 6.46
C ALA A 20 -2.14 2.86 7.51
N GLU A 21 -2.37 3.95 8.24
CA GLU A 21 -3.45 4.06 9.23
C GLU A 21 -4.83 3.93 8.58
N VAL A 22 -5.06 4.58 7.44
CA VAL A 22 -6.32 4.45 6.68
C VAL A 22 -6.57 3.00 6.27
N LEU A 23 -5.54 2.31 5.77
CA LEU A 23 -5.65 0.91 5.33
C LEU A 23 -5.88 -0.04 6.51
N HIS A 24 -5.12 0.09 7.61
CA HIS A 24 -5.30 -0.75 8.78
C HIS A 24 -6.65 -0.54 9.47
N ASN A 25 -7.17 0.69 9.48
CA ASN A 25 -8.48 0.99 10.05
C ASN A 25 -9.62 0.46 9.16
N HIS A 26 -9.52 0.61 7.85
CA HIS A 26 -10.59 0.23 6.92
C HIS A 26 -10.57 -1.27 6.55
N TYR A 27 -9.37 -1.86 6.49
CA TYR A 27 -9.12 -3.27 6.19
C TYR A 27 -8.24 -3.90 7.28
N PRO A 28 -8.83 -4.17 8.47
CA PRO A 28 -8.06 -4.64 9.63
C PRO A 28 -7.52 -6.06 9.45
N GLY A 29 -6.38 -6.36 10.08
CA GLY A 29 -5.75 -7.68 10.09
C GLY A 29 -4.88 -8.00 8.86
N HIS A 30 -4.92 -7.18 7.82
CA HIS A 30 -4.03 -7.31 6.67
C HIS A 30 -2.62 -6.79 7.00
N ALA A 31 -1.60 -7.43 6.42
CA ALA A 31 -0.19 -7.04 6.59
C ALA A 31 0.19 -5.91 5.62
N TRP A 32 -0.42 -4.74 5.79
CA TRP A 32 -0.14 -3.58 4.94
C TRP A 32 1.28 -3.03 5.18
N ALA A 33 1.94 -2.65 4.09
CA ALA A 33 3.18 -1.91 4.10
C ALA A 33 3.08 -0.75 3.10
N VAL A 34 3.44 0.45 3.51
CA VAL A 34 3.42 1.63 2.65
C VAL A 34 4.77 2.34 2.74
N HIS A 35 5.37 2.66 1.60
CA HIS A 35 6.65 3.36 1.53
C HIS A 35 6.66 4.38 0.40
N PRO A 36 7.47 5.46 0.54
CA PRO A 36 7.64 6.43 -0.53
C PRO A 36 8.64 5.89 -1.55
N GLN A 37 8.38 6.13 -2.83
CA GLN A 37 9.32 5.83 -3.91
C GLN A 37 9.11 6.84 -5.05
N GLY A 38 10.09 7.72 -5.28
CA GLY A 38 10.10 8.65 -6.42
C GLY A 38 8.82 9.49 -6.57
N GLY A 39 8.36 10.14 -5.50
CA GLY A 39 7.12 10.93 -5.50
C GLY A 39 5.84 10.11 -5.52
N CYS A 40 5.93 8.79 -5.29
CA CYS A 40 4.78 7.89 -5.21
C CYS A 40 4.67 7.23 -3.84
N LEU A 41 3.44 6.95 -3.43
CA LEU A 41 3.10 6.05 -2.34
C LEU A 41 2.92 4.64 -2.91
N VAL A 42 3.75 3.70 -2.47
CA VAL A 42 3.65 2.29 -2.87
C VAL A 42 3.00 1.50 -1.75
N ILE A 43 1.81 0.96 -2.02
CA ILE A 43 1.00 0.17 -1.09
C ILE A 43 1.19 -1.32 -1.39
N ARG A 44 1.62 -2.10 -0.39
CA ARG A 44 1.77 -3.56 -0.48
C ARG A 44 1.00 -4.26 0.64
N ASN A 45 0.67 -5.52 0.40
CA ASN A 45 0.21 -6.46 1.41
C ASN A 45 1.19 -7.62 1.41
N LEU A 46 1.92 -7.77 2.51
CA LEU A 46 3.06 -8.69 2.58
C LEU A 46 2.66 -10.16 2.53
N VAL A 47 1.38 -10.48 2.82
CA VAL A 47 0.87 -11.85 2.64
C VAL A 47 0.61 -12.15 1.16
N ILE A 48 0.09 -11.16 0.41
CA ILE A 48 -0.15 -11.28 -1.03
C ILE A 48 1.19 -11.35 -1.76
N SER A 49 1.98 -10.27 -1.70
CA SER A 49 3.26 -10.17 -2.38
C SER A 49 4.18 -9.14 -1.72
N GLU A 50 5.46 -9.51 -1.60
CA GLU A 50 6.53 -8.60 -1.18
C GLU A 50 7.02 -7.72 -2.33
N LEU A 51 6.78 -8.13 -3.59
CA LEU A 51 7.28 -7.48 -4.80
C LEU A 51 6.24 -6.56 -5.44
N TYR A 52 4.98 -7.01 -5.51
CA TYR A 52 3.91 -6.30 -6.20
C TYR A 52 3.07 -5.46 -5.24
N GLY A 53 2.49 -4.39 -5.76
CA GLY A 53 1.66 -3.47 -4.99
C GLY A 53 0.98 -2.43 -5.87
N MET A 54 0.23 -1.54 -5.23
CA MET A 54 -0.43 -0.41 -5.89
C MET A 54 0.40 0.85 -5.75
N VAL A 55 0.45 1.66 -6.80
CA VAL A 55 1.22 2.91 -6.83
C VAL A 55 0.26 4.09 -6.91
N LEU A 56 0.41 5.06 -6.01
CA LEU A 56 -0.33 6.31 -6.02
C LEU A 56 0.65 7.48 -6.12
N HIS A 57 0.58 8.25 -7.20
CA HIS A 57 1.36 9.49 -7.35
C HIS A 57 0.94 10.52 -6.30
N MET A 58 1.89 11.03 -5.51
CA MET A 58 1.59 11.93 -4.40
C MET A 58 1.04 13.29 -4.85
N ASP A 59 1.42 13.76 -6.05
CA ASP A 59 0.88 15.00 -6.64
C ASP A 59 -0.64 14.95 -6.85
N ASN A 60 -1.20 13.75 -6.94
CA ASN A 60 -2.63 13.51 -7.11
C ASN A 60 -3.38 13.34 -5.77
N LEU A 61 -2.70 13.54 -4.63
CA LEU A 61 -3.22 13.31 -3.28
C LEU A 61 -3.28 14.60 -2.44
N THR A 62 -3.62 15.72 -3.07
CA THR A 62 -3.61 17.06 -2.46
C THR A 62 -4.70 17.27 -1.41
N ASP A 63 -5.95 16.91 -1.71
CA ASP A 63 -7.08 17.01 -0.76
C ASP A 63 -7.17 15.79 0.17
N GLY A 64 -7.33 16.01 1.48
CA GLY A 64 -7.36 14.94 2.47
C GLY A 64 -8.53 13.96 2.33
N GLY A 65 -9.73 14.45 1.98
CA GLY A 65 -10.90 13.60 1.79
C GLY A 65 -10.78 12.74 0.52
N ALA A 66 -10.34 13.35 -0.58
CA ALA A 66 -10.07 12.65 -1.83
C ALA A 66 -8.92 11.64 -1.69
N ARG A 67 -7.85 12.01 -0.97
CA ARG A 67 -6.70 11.15 -0.67
C ARG A 67 -7.14 9.90 0.09
N LYS A 68 -7.89 10.03 1.18
CA LYS A 68 -8.43 8.89 1.94
C LYS A 68 -9.25 7.94 1.06
N LYS A 69 -10.13 8.48 0.21
CA LYS A 69 -10.93 7.67 -0.73
C LYS A 69 -10.06 6.92 -1.75
N ARG A 70 -9.01 7.56 -2.27
CA ARG A 70 -8.06 6.95 -3.22
C ARG A 70 -7.27 5.82 -2.57
N ILE A 71 -6.79 6.01 -1.33
CA ILE A 71 -6.08 4.98 -0.56
C ILE A 71 -6.99 3.76 -0.34
N ILE A 72 -8.23 3.97 0.12
CA ILE A 72 -9.21 2.89 0.32
C ILE A 72 -9.49 2.14 -0.99
N ARG A 73 -9.69 2.86 -2.09
CA ARG A 73 -9.93 2.25 -3.41
C ARG A 73 -8.75 1.40 -3.86
N ALA A 74 -7.52 1.91 -3.72
CA ALA A 74 -6.31 1.18 -4.08
C ALA A 74 -6.15 -0.10 -3.26
N GLY A 75 -6.37 -0.04 -1.93
CA GLY A 75 -6.33 -1.21 -1.07
C GLY A 75 -7.39 -2.25 -1.46
N GLY A 76 -8.64 -1.82 -1.65
CA GLY A 76 -9.73 -2.72 -2.04
C GLY A 76 -9.55 -3.35 -3.41
N GLU A 77 -9.09 -2.58 -4.40
CA GLU A 77 -8.75 -3.09 -5.74
C GLU A 77 -7.62 -4.11 -5.66
N TYR A 78 -6.60 -3.86 -4.82
CA TYR A 78 -5.50 -4.82 -4.67
C TYR A 78 -5.98 -6.16 -4.11
N LEU A 79 -6.85 -6.13 -3.09
CA LEU A 79 -7.47 -7.34 -2.54
C LEU A 79 -8.26 -8.10 -3.62
N GLU A 80 -9.09 -7.40 -4.39
CA GLU A 80 -9.90 -8.00 -5.47
C GLU A 80 -9.04 -8.61 -6.58
N ARG A 81 -7.96 -7.92 -7.00
CA ARG A 81 -6.99 -8.44 -7.96
C ARG A 81 -6.29 -9.70 -7.47
N ALA A 82 -6.15 -9.83 -6.15
CA ALA A 82 -5.59 -10.99 -5.51
C ALA A 82 -6.65 -12.08 -5.21
N GLY A 83 -7.90 -11.91 -5.67
CA GLY A 83 -9.00 -12.86 -5.42
C GLY A 83 -9.55 -12.83 -4.00
N TRP A 84 -9.15 -11.85 -3.19
CA TRP A 84 -9.59 -11.70 -1.80
C TRP A 84 -10.80 -10.76 -1.69
N LYS A 85 -11.64 -11.00 -0.68
CA LYS A 85 -12.75 -10.10 -0.36
C LYS A 85 -12.21 -8.81 0.25
N ARG A 86 -12.86 -7.68 -0.05
CA ARG A 86 -12.65 -6.43 0.68
C ARG A 86 -13.09 -6.60 2.13
N GLY A 87 -12.36 -5.99 3.07
CA GLY A 87 -12.71 -5.97 4.49
C GLY A 87 -11.59 -6.50 5.37
N ARG A 88 -11.97 -7.04 6.53
CA ARG A 88 -11.05 -7.65 7.49
C ARG A 88 -10.36 -8.86 6.86
N TYR A 89 -9.09 -9.07 7.20
CA TYR A 89 -8.39 -10.31 6.90
C TYR A 89 -8.92 -11.45 7.78
N GLU A 90 -9.33 -12.55 7.17
CA GLU A 90 -9.95 -13.70 7.86
C GLU A 90 -9.08 -14.95 7.75
N GLY A 91 -7.78 -14.79 7.48
CA GLY A 91 -6.89 -15.93 7.25
C GLY A 91 -6.99 -16.49 5.82
N GLN A 92 -7.24 -15.62 4.83
CA GLN A 92 -7.27 -16.04 3.43
C GLN A 92 -5.91 -16.59 2.99
N ASP A 93 -5.91 -17.67 2.22
CA ASP A 93 -4.68 -18.25 1.68
C ASP A 93 -3.95 -17.28 0.77
N ARG A 94 -2.61 -17.35 0.78
CA ARG A 94 -1.77 -16.56 -0.12
C ARG A 94 -2.18 -16.83 -1.57
N PRO A 95 -2.60 -15.80 -2.32
CA PRO A 95 -3.03 -15.96 -3.68
C PRO A 95 -1.82 -16.25 -4.57
N GLU A 96 -2.04 -17.01 -5.63
CA GLU A 96 -1.03 -17.23 -6.65
C GLU A 96 -0.83 -15.93 -7.43
N CYS A 97 0.18 -15.15 -7.05
CA CYS A 97 0.64 -14.05 -7.89
C CYS A 97 1.39 -14.64 -9.08
N GLU A 98 0.88 -14.40 -10.29
CA GLU A 98 1.57 -14.77 -11.54
C GLU A 98 3.03 -14.29 -11.51
N GLY A 99 3.97 -15.19 -11.80
CA GLY A 99 5.40 -14.91 -11.77
C GLY A 99 6.10 -15.04 -10.42
N VAL A 100 5.40 -15.33 -9.31
CA VAL A 100 6.01 -15.64 -8.01
C VAL A 100 6.01 -17.15 -7.79
N LYS A 101 7.17 -17.82 -7.90
CA LYS A 101 7.29 -19.23 -7.52
C LYS A 101 6.94 -19.37 -6.04
N ARG A 102 6.02 -20.28 -5.69
CA ARG A 102 5.80 -20.70 -4.30
C ARG A 102 7.16 -21.12 -3.74
N GLY A 103 7.73 -20.32 -2.84
CA GLY A 103 8.88 -20.76 -2.07
C GLY A 103 8.45 -21.98 -1.27
N SER A 104 9.00 -23.14 -1.61
CA SER A 104 8.86 -24.36 -0.80
C SER A 104 9.32 -24.03 0.61
N ARG A 105 8.38 -23.99 1.56
CA ARG A 105 8.69 -24.18 2.97
C ARG A 105 8.62 -25.66 3.27
#